data_AF-A0A3M3AHK3-F1
#
_entry.id   AF-A0A3M3AHK3-F1
#
_cell.length_a   1.000
_cell.length_b   1.000
_cell.length_c   1.000
_cell.angle_alpha   90.00
_cell.angle_beta   90.00
_cell.angle_gamma   90.00
#
_symmetry.space_group_name_H-M   'P 1'
#
loop_
_entity.id
_entity.type
_entity.pdbx_description
1 polymer ?
#
loop_
_entity_poly.entity_id
_entity_poly.type
_entity_poly.pdbx_seq_one_letter_code
_entity_poly.pdbx_strand_id
1 'polypeptide(L)'
;TVRDFVSMAFKAVDINLEWVGSAENERGIDVSTGKSLVQINPKFYRPSEVELLIGNPEKARNVLGWEAKTGLEELCRLMVEADLRRNKNGTSF
;
A
#
# COMPACT_ATOMS: atom_id res chain seq x y z
N THR A 1 1.66 5.16 6.21
CA THR A 1 0.21 5.45 6.04
C THR A 1 -0.37 4.61 4.91
N VAL A 2 -1.68 4.63 4.68
CA VAL A 2 -2.29 3.99 3.48
C VAL A 2 -1.76 4.61 2.19
N ARG A 3 -1.56 5.94 2.17
CA ARG A 3 -0.95 6.65 1.05
C ARG A 3 0.43 6.10 0.71
N ASP A 4 1.30 5.91 1.71
CA ASP A 4 2.65 5.39 1.50
C ASP A 4 2.61 3.96 0.94
N PHE A 5 1.70 3.13 1.45
CA PHE A 5 1.50 1.76 0.96
C PHE A 5 1.12 1.76 -0.53
N VAL A 6 0.18 2.63 -0.94
CA VAL A 6 -0.21 2.80 -2.34
C VAL A 6 0.98 3.25 -3.18
N SER A 7 1.73 4.27 -2.73
CA SER A 7 2.94 4.75 -3.43
C SER A 7 3.99 3.65 -3.60
N MET A 8 4.26 2.85 -2.57
CA MET A 8 5.21 1.71 -2.64
C MET A 8 4.72 0.62 -3.59
N ALA A 9 3.41 0.32 -3.62
CA ALA A 9 2.84 -0.67 -4.52
C ALA A 9 2.96 -0.23 -6.00
N PHE A 10 2.70 1.03 -6.32
CA PHE A 10 2.90 1.55 -7.68
C PHE A 10 4.38 1.61 -8.08
N LYS A 11 5.25 1.98 -7.14
CA LYS A 11 6.71 1.97 -7.36
C LYS A 11 7.24 0.57 -7.70
N ALA A 12 6.64 -0.50 -7.16
CA ALA A 12 7.01 -1.88 -7.50
C ALA A 12 6.79 -2.24 -8.99
N VAL A 13 6.06 -1.41 -9.74
CA VAL A 13 5.87 -1.52 -11.19
C VAL A 13 6.31 -0.24 -11.91
N ASP A 14 7.28 0.47 -11.33
CA ASP A 14 7.93 1.66 -11.90
C ASP A 14 6.97 2.84 -12.17
N ILE A 15 5.83 2.88 -11.48
CA ILE A 15 4.89 4.01 -11.54
C ILE A 15 5.15 4.94 -10.36
N ASN A 16 5.54 6.19 -10.68
CA ASN A 16 5.72 7.24 -9.67
C ASN A 16 4.43 8.05 -9.56
N LEU A 17 3.81 8.01 -8.39
CA LEU A 17 2.61 8.79 -8.10
C LEU A 17 2.97 10.16 -7.51
N GLU A 18 2.33 11.20 -8.03
CA GLU A 18 2.20 12.51 -7.41
C GLU A 18 0.81 12.65 -6.81
N TRP A 19 0.72 13.14 -5.57
CA TRP A 19 -0.54 13.35 -4.89
C TRP A 19 -0.97 14.81 -5.00
N VAL A 20 -2.13 15.05 -5.61
CA VAL A 20 -2.65 16.39 -5.88
C VAL A 20 -4.06 16.53 -5.29
N GLY A 21 -4.34 17.68 -4.68
CA GLY A 21 -5.61 17.95 -4.01
C GLY A 21 -5.57 17.66 -2.52
N SER A 22 -6.75 17.56 -1.90
CA SER A 22 -6.88 17.28 -0.47
C SER A 22 -8.23 16.63 -0.15
N ALA A 23 -8.29 15.90 0.96
CA ALA A 23 -9.47 15.18 1.43
C ALA A 23 -10.10 14.33 0.30
N GLU A 24 -11.40 14.47 0.06
CA GLU A 24 -12.14 13.70 -0.94
C GLU A 24 -11.77 14.05 -2.39
N ASN A 25 -11.15 15.23 -2.60
CA ASN A 25 -10.72 15.68 -3.92
C ASN A 25 -9.28 15.25 -4.24
N GLU A 26 -8.61 14.55 -3.32
CA GLU A 26 -7.26 14.08 -3.53
C GLU A 26 -7.18 12.96 -4.58
N ARG A 27 -6.13 13.02 -5.40
CA ARG A 27 -5.86 12.05 -6.47
C ARG A 27 -4.39 11.67 -6.50
N GLY A 28 -4.13 10.41 -6.87
CA GLY A 28 -2.81 9.92 -7.23
C GLY A 28 -2.65 9.95 -8.75
N ILE A 29 -1.76 10.82 -9.23
CA ILE A 29 -1.48 11.03 -10.65
C ILE A 29 -0.16 10.36 -10.99
N ASP A 30 -0.13 9.54 -12.04
CA ASP A 30 1.13 9.03 -12.59
C ASP A 30 1.90 10.16 -13.27
N VAL A 31 3.09 10.45 -12.75
CA VAL A 31 3.96 11.53 -13.23
C VAL A 31 4.33 11.36 -14.71
N SER A 32 4.46 10.12 -15.18
CA SER A 32 4.91 9.84 -16.54
C SER A 32 3.81 10.03 -17.59
N THR A 33 2.55 9.75 -17.24
CA THR A 33 1.44 9.78 -18.19
C THR A 33 0.43 10.89 -17.92
N GLY A 34 0.49 11.55 -16.76
CA GLY A 34 -0.51 12.51 -16.29
C GLY A 34 -1.88 11.87 -15.96
N LYS A 35 -1.99 10.54 -15.98
CA LYS A 35 -3.26 9.85 -15.73
C LYS A 35 -3.55 9.78 -14.24
N SER A 36 -4.80 10.03 -13.87
CA SER A 36 -5.29 9.76 -12.51
C SER A 36 -5.47 8.25 -12.32
N LEU A 37 -4.66 7.64 -11.46
CA LEU A 37 -4.71 6.20 -11.16
C LEU A 37 -5.41 5.90 -9.83
N VAL A 38 -5.46 6.88 -8.92
CA VAL A 38 -6.09 6.75 -7.60
C VAL A 38 -7.01 7.94 -7.35
N GLN A 39 -8.17 7.68 -6.76
CA GLN A 39 -9.11 8.70 -6.29
C GLN A 39 -9.71 8.27 -4.94
N ILE A 40 -10.10 9.24 -4.12
CA ILE A 40 -10.79 8.97 -2.85
C ILE A 40 -12.29 8.80 -3.11
N ASN A 41 -12.90 7.79 -2.49
CA ASN A 41 -14.34 7.58 -2.53
C ASN A 41 -14.88 7.54 -1.09
N PRO A 42 -15.68 8.52 -0.67
CA PRO A 42 -16.23 8.61 0.70
C PRO A 42 -17.03 7.38 1.12
N LYS A 43 -17.54 6.59 0.18
CA LYS A 43 -18.25 5.32 0.47
C LYS A 43 -17.37 4.29 1.19
N PHE A 44 -16.05 4.41 1.14
CA PHE A 44 -15.12 3.52 1.85
C PHE A 44 -14.73 4.01 3.25
N TYR A 45 -15.17 5.19 3.67
CA TYR A 45 -14.96 5.67 5.04
C TYR A 45 -15.79 4.85 6.02
N ARG A 46 -15.21 4.53 7.18
CA ARG A 46 -15.92 3.85 8.25
C ARG A 46 -16.44 4.86 9.27
N PRO A 47 -17.64 4.63 9.85
CA PRO A 47 -18.18 5.48 10.92
C PRO A 47 -17.29 5.59 12.16
N SER A 48 -16.36 4.64 12.33
CA SER A 48 -15.37 4.64 13.40
C SER A 48 -14.03 4.27 12.79
N GLU A 49 -13.10 5.23 12.78
CA GLU A 49 -11.75 5.04 12.27
C GLU A 49 -10.77 4.76 13.41
N VAL A 50 -9.76 3.95 13.10
CA VAL A 50 -8.63 3.72 13.99
C VAL A 50 -7.43 4.43 13.38
N GLU A 51 -7.01 5.53 13.99
CA GLU A 51 -5.99 6.41 13.40
C GLU A 51 -4.59 5.78 13.38
N LEU A 52 -4.22 5.02 14.42
CA LEU A 52 -2.87 4.48 14.56
C LEU A 52 -2.86 3.14 15.29
N LEU A 53 -2.18 2.17 14.69
CA LEU A 53 -1.85 0.88 15.31
C LEU A 53 -0.35 0.67 15.23
N ILE A 54 0.31 0.63 16.39
CA ILE A 54 1.74 0.34 16.52
C ILE A 54 1.90 -0.71 17.63
N GLY A 55 2.38 -1.89 17.26
CA GLY A 55 2.70 -2.95 18.23
C GLY A 55 4.16 -2.86 18.70
N ASN A 56 4.41 -3.19 19.97
CA ASN A 56 5.76 -3.42 20.49
C ASN A 56 6.05 -4.94 20.55
N PRO A 57 6.90 -5.50 19.67
CA PRO A 57 7.24 -6.92 19.67
C PRO A 57 8.39 -7.31 20.61
N GLU A 58 8.86 -6.42 21.49
CA GLU A 58 10.02 -6.65 22.38
C GLU A 58 9.91 -7.96 23.18
N LYS A 59 8.73 -8.27 23.73
CA LYS A 59 8.52 -9.53 24.46
C LYS A 59 8.77 -10.76 23.57
N ALA A 60 8.30 -10.75 22.33
CA ALA A 60 8.52 -11.86 21.40
C ALA A 60 10.00 -11.99 21.02
N ARG A 61 10.70 -10.87 20.86
CA ARG A 61 12.15 -10.85 20.62
C ARG A 61 12.91 -11.46 21.80
N ASN A 62 12.62 -11.02 23.01
CA ASN A 62 13.36 -11.44 24.20
C ASN A 62 13.10 -12.90 24.60
N VAL A 63 11.86 -13.37 24.47
CA VAL A 63 11.46 -14.72 24.92
C VAL A 63 11.65 -15.77 23.82
N LEU A 64 11.41 -15.40 22.56
CA LEU A 64 11.36 -16.35 21.44
C LEU A 64 12.51 -16.15 20.44
N GLY A 65 13.33 -15.11 20.60
CA GLY A 65 14.30 -14.71 19.57
C GLY A 65 13.65 -14.27 18.26
N TRP A 66 12.36 -13.91 18.29
CA TRP A 66 11.60 -13.58 17.09
C TRP A 66 11.88 -12.16 16.59
N GLU A 67 12.07 -12.02 15.28
CA GLU A 67 12.18 -10.73 14.60
C GLU A 67 11.53 -10.79 13.22
N ALA A 68 10.89 -9.69 12.83
CA ALA A 68 10.35 -9.53 11.48
C ALA A 68 11.50 -9.44 10.46
N LYS A 69 11.48 -10.32 9.46
CA LYS A 69 12.51 -10.38 8.41
C LYS A 69 12.14 -9.60 7.15
N THR A 70 10.87 -9.30 6.98
CA THR A 70 10.34 -8.67 5.78
C THR A 70 9.99 -7.22 6.06
N GLY A 71 10.63 -6.30 5.34
CA GLY A 71 10.32 -4.88 5.39
C GLY A 71 9.01 -4.55 4.66
N LEU A 72 8.46 -3.36 4.91
CA LEU A 72 7.19 -2.95 4.29
C LEU A 72 7.30 -2.80 2.76
N GLU A 73 8.37 -2.17 2.26
CA GLU A 73 8.58 -2.01 0.81
C GLU A 73 8.74 -3.36 0.11
N GLU A 74 9.47 -4.30 0.74
CA GLU A 74 9.60 -5.67 0.24
C GLU A 74 8.26 -6.39 0.21
N LEU A 75 7.45 -6.26 1.28
CA LEU A 75 6.10 -6.82 1.33
C LEU A 75 5.24 -6.29 0.18
N CYS A 76 5.23 -4.97 -0.06
CA CYS A 76 4.50 -4.37 -1.17
C CYS A 76 4.93 -4.97 -2.52
N ARG A 77 6.23 -5.11 -2.76
CA ARG A 77 6.77 -5.74 -3.98
C ARG A 77 6.29 -7.18 -4.14
N LEU A 78 6.40 -8.00 -3.08
CA LEU A 78 5.99 -9.41 -3.10
C LEU A 78 4.49 -9.56 -3.43
N MET A 79 3.64 -8.71 -2.87
CA MET A 79 2.21 -8.72 -3.12
C MET A 79 1.89 -8.36 -4.58
N VAL A 80 2.49 -7.28 -5.10
CA VAL A 80 2.26 -6.82 -6.48
C VAL A 80 2.76 -7.86 -7.49
N GLU A 81 3.93 -8.45 -7.29
CA GLU A 81 4.45 -9.52 -8.15
C GLU A 81 3.53 -10.75 -8.17
N ALA A 82 2.96 -11.11 -7.02
CA ALA A 82 2.00 -12.21 -6.94
C ALA A 82 0.73 -11.90 -7.75
N ASP A 83 0.18 -10.69 -7.63
CA ASP A 83 -1.02 -10.27 -8.37
C ASP A 83 -0.78 -10.14 -9.87
N LEU A 84 0.39 -9.64 -10.29
CA LEU A 84 0.78 -9.62 -11.70
C LEU A 84 0.84 -11.03 -12.30
N ARG A 85 1.40 -11.99 -11.55
CA ARG A 85 1.47 -13.39 -11.98
C ARG A 85 0.07 -14.00 -12.11
N ARG A 86 -0.81 -13.76 -11.13
CA ARG A 86 -2.21 -14.21 -11.16
C ARG A 86 -2.95 -13.67 -12.38
N ASN A 87 -2.83 -12.36 -12.62
CA ASN A 87 -3.48 -11.69 -13.75
C ASN A 87 -2.94 -12.19 -15.10
N LYS A 88 -1.62 -12.39 -15.23
CA LYS A 88 -1.02 -12.98 -16.45
C LYS A 88 -1.52 -14.38 -16.74
N ASN A 89 -1.80 -15.17 -15.70
CA ASN A 89 -2.27 -16.55 -15.83
C ASN A 89 -3.80 -16.65 -15.99
N GLY A 90 -4.53 -15.53 -16.01
CA GLY A 90 -5.99 -15.53 -16.14
C GLY A 90 -6.73 -16.08 -14.91
N THR A 91 -6.04 -16.33 -13.81
CA THR A 91 -6.63 -16.76 -12.55
C THR A 91 -6.90 -15.54 -11.69
N SER A 92 -8.11 -15.00 -11.78
CA SER A 92 -8.58 -13.91 -10.92
C SER A 92 -9.52 -14.49 -9.87
N PHE A 93 -9.06 -14.46 -8.61
CA PHE A 93 -9.70 -14.95 -7.37
C PHE A 93 -10.13 -16.42 -7.37
#